data_AF-A0A351C0D3-F1
#
_entry.id   AF-A0A351C0D3-F1
#
_cell.length_a   1.000
_cell.length_b   1.000
_cell.length_c   1.000
_cell.angle_alpha   90.00
_cell.angle_beta   90.00
_cell.angle_gamma   90.00
#
_symmetry.space_group_name_H-M   'P 1'
#
loop_
_entity.id
_entity.type
_entity.pdbx_description
1 polymer ?
#
loop_
_entity_poly.entity_id
_entity_poly.type
_entity_poly.pdbx_seq_one_letter_code
_entity_poly.pdbx_strand_id
1 'polypeptide(L)'
;MKMITKKCFFLAAFVFLIPLKIFSQFPPAQGPPPVSGEPVIREIPTFIIKNMVNIMLRDSIVPDINANIAAEDPPIGINVSFTLEQRKPFMTETKYTDRPNEKIVTLPFKIDFKLDLSGIPDRHVFQNLNINFSCNNWFTNSGKMQFDLHAERPFLGGPSFTEQAINFFIGNWLTPFIDSKIKSELPGAIRKSFPVELFKPDCNCLSVTAAGAAPTFEDSFIRYQKKLKLKTDLLSVNNTIQISVDNIKRLPAKNLETGSVLYDSSENINVEFYANHSLKTFSVSQITEGQTRAFTDNILTVGRPGKGGTLVLIANVTQANNRRDTRFTVFNSNQKFGNGVQKLIVRKSYFSKPFRLPDGSLSKPTEVLRDAYEITVTIKSGGTEFKR
;
A
#
# COMPACT_ATOMS: atom_id res chain seq x y z
N MET A 1 -71.53 27.78 -11.82
CA MET A 1 -71.43 26.40 -11.30
C MET A 1 -70.59 25.60 -12.30
N LYS A 2 -69.43 25.06 -11.85
CA LYS A 2 -68.63 23.89 -12.32
C LYS A 2 -68.73 23.47 -13.81
N MET A 3 -67.68 23.09 -14.55
CA MET A 3 -66.39 22.50 -14.16
C MET A 3 -65.42 22.56 -15.35
N ILE A 4 -64.15 22.80 -15.03
CA ILE A 4 -62.97 22.72 -15.91
C ILE A 4 -62.45 21.28 -15.84
N THR A 5 -62.10 20.68 -16.98
CA THR A 5 -61.29 19.45 -16.98
C THR A 5 -60.26 19.39 -18.12
N LYS A 6 -59.03 19.75 -17.72
CA LYS A 6 -57.73 19.09 -17.93
C LYS A 6 -57.34 18.64 -19.36
N LYS A 7 -56.45 19.44 -19.98
CA LYS A 7 -55.39 18.93 -20.87
C LYS A 7 -54.13 18.71 -20.03
N CYS A 8 -53.66 17.47 -19.95
CA CYS A 8 -52.35 17.12 -19.37
C CYS A 8 -51.25 17.51 -20.37
N PHE A 9 -50.49 18.56 -20.03
CA PHE A 9 -49.18 18.83 -20.62
C PHE A 9 -48.14 18.06 -19.82
N PHE A 10 -47.49 17.07 -20.43
CA PHE A 10 -46.25 16.49 -19.91
C PHE A 10 -45.11 17.46 -20.20
N LEU A 11 -44.66 18.17 -19.17
CA LEU A 11 -43.43 18.95 -19.20
C LEU A 11 -42.25 17.98 -19.04
N ALA A 12 -41.56 17.68 -20.14
CA ALA A 12 -40.32 16.92 -20.09
C ALA A 12 -39.23 17.78 -19.43
N ALA A 13 -38.97 17.53 -18.15
CA ALA A 13 -37.84 18.10 -17.44
C ALA A 13 -36.54 17.52 -18.03
N PHE A 14 -35.84 18.34 -18.81
CA PHE A 14 -34.44 18.13 -19.16
C PHE A 14 -33.60 18.22 -17.87
N VAL A 15 -33.48 17.11 -17.16
CA VAL A 15 -32.45 16.95 -16.14
C VAL A 15 -31.12 16.90 -16.90
N PHE A 16 -30.43 18.03 -16.92
CA PHE A 16 -29.00 18.08 -17.21
C PHE A 16 -28.30 17.23 -16.14
N LEU A 17 -28.20 15.92 -16.39
CA LEU A 17 -27.28 15.02 -15.72
C LEU A 17 -25.89 15.47 -16.16
N ILE A 18 -25.35 16.48 -15.47
CA ILE A 18 -23.91 16.70 -15.45
C ILE A 18 -23.35 15.42 -14.82
N PRO A 19 -22.59 14.59 -15.54
CA PRO A 19 -21.89 13.51 -14.88
C PRO A 19 -20.84 14.17 -14.00
N LEU A 20 -21.13 14.28 -12.70
CA LEU A 20 -20.13 14.40 -11.67
C LEU A 20 -19.26 13.14 -11.79
N LYS A 21 -18.26 13.19 -12.67
CA LYS A 21 -17.08 12.36 -12.57
C LYS A 21 -16.40 12.79 -11.28
N ILE A 22 -16.89 12.26 -10.15
CA ILE A 22 -16.08 12.03 -8.98
C ILE A 22 -15.00 11.06 -9.50
N PHE A 23 -13.92 11.62 -10.03
CA PHE A 23 -12.68 10.88 -10.11
C PHE A 23 -12.36 10.59 -8.64
N SER A 24 -12.75 9.40 -8.16
CA SER A 24 -11.92 8.71 -7.19
C SER A 24 -10.58 8.55 -7.90
N GLN A 25 -9.72 9.55 -7.74
CA GLN A 25 -8.31 9.38 -7.99
C GLN A 25 -7.90 8.32 -6.95
N PHE A 26 -7.97 7.05 -7.34
CA PHE A 26 -7.32 5.97 -6.61
C PHE A 26 -5.87 6.40 -6.40
N PRO A 27 -5.29 6.19 -5.21
CA PRO A 27 -3.93 6.62 -4.90
C PRO A 27 -3.02 6.06 -5.98
N PRO A 28 -2.44 6.91 -6.83
CA PRO A 28 -1.61 6.51 -7.93
C PRO A 28 -0.17 6.72 -7.50
N ALA A 29 0.15 6.51 -6.22
CA ALA A 29 1.53 6.58 -5.78
C ALA A 29 2.23 5.33 -6.33
N GLN A 30 3.28 5.54 -7.13
CA GLN A 30 4.00 4.42 -7.72
C GLN A 30 4.72 3.66 -6.62
N GLY A 31 4.59 2.33 -6.62
CA GLY A 31 5.52 1.47 -5.90
C GLY A 31 6.88 1.36 -6.59
N PRO A 32 7.84 0.60 -6.05
CA PRO A 32 9.13 0.40 -6.70
C PRO A 32 8.91 -0.02 -8.15
N PRO A 33 9.66 0.53 -9.12
CA PRO A 33 9.50 0.13 -10.50
C PRO A 33 9.70 -1.39 -10.64
N PRO A 34 9.01 -2.04 -11.61
CA PRO A 34 9.32 -3.42 -11.92
C PRO A 34 10.79 -3.54 -12.33
N VAL A 35 11.39 -4.69 -12.06
CA VAL A 35 12.76 -4.97 -12.47
C VAL A 35 12.84 -4.91 -13.99
N SER A 36 13.80 -4.15 -14.53
CA SER A 36 14.01 -4.01 -15.97
C SER A 36 15.45 -3.66 -16.30
N GLY A 37 16.06 -4.39 -17.23
CA GLY A 37 17.41 -4.15 -17.74
C GLY A 37 18.56 -4.44 -16.75
N GLU A 38 19.77 -4.24 -17.25
CA GLU A 38 21.08 -4.30 -16.55
C GLU A 38 21.17 -3.36 -15.32
N PRO A 39 22.07 -3.61 -14.32
CA PRO A 39 23.31 -4.40 -14.44
C PRO A 39 23.28 -5.77 -13.75
N VAL A 40 22.43 -6.03 -12.76
CA VAL A 40 22.30 -7.36 -12.15
C VAL A 40 20.86 -7.53 -11.66
N ILE A 41 20.11 -8.43 -12.30
CA ILE A 41 18.83 -8.90 -11.77
C ILE A 41 19.16 -9.99 -10.75
N ARG A 42 18.65 -9.85 -9.54
CA ARG A 42 18.75 -10.90 -8.52
C ARG A 42 17.40 -11.59 -8.40
N GLU A 43 17.44 -12.91 -8.38
CA GLU A 43 16.25 -13.75 -8.34
C GLU A 43 16.26 -14.62 -7.09
N ILE A 44 15.12 -14.71 -6.43
CA ILE A 44 14.87 -15.66 -5.34
C ILE A 44 13.84 -16.66 -5.89
N PRO A 45 14.26 -17.88 -6.24
CA PRO A 45 13.34 -18.92 -6.66
C PRO A 45 12.37 -19.27 -5.54
N THR A 46 11.06 -19.34 -5.83
CA THR A 46 10.06 -19.59 -4.78
C THR A 46 10.13 -21.00 -4.23
N PHE A 47 10.63 -21.97 -5.00
CA PHE A 47 10.80 -23.35 -4.54
C PHE A 47 11.78 -23.44 -3.35
N ILE A 48 12.79 -22.57 -3.27
CA ILE A 48 13.70 -22.51 -2.12
C ILE A 48 12.91 -22.15 -0.87
N ILE A 49 12.06 -21.13 -0.96
CA ILE A 49 11.21 -20.69 0.15
C ILE A 49 10.22 -21.79 0.55
N LYS A 50 9.58 -22.44 -0.42
CA LYS A 50 8.69 -23.58 -0.17
C LYS A 50 9.41 -24.72 0.56
N ASN A 51 10.58 -25.13 0.08
CA ASN A 51 11.36 -26.20 0.69
C ASN A 51 11.77 -25.86 2.12
N MET A 52 12.08 -24.60 2.40
CA MET A 52 12.41 -24.15 3.75
C MET A 52 11.20 -24.19 4.69
N VAL A 53 10.03 -23.73 4.25
CA VAL A 53 8.79 -23.88 5.04
C VAL A 53 8.50 -25.36 5.29
N ASN A 54 8.69 -26.22 4.29
CA ASN A 54 8.49 -27.65 4.39
C ASN A 54 9.45 -28.31 5.41
N ILE A 55 10.75 -27.98 5.36
CA ILE A 55 11.77 -28.45 6.30
C ILE A 55 11.40 -27.99 7.73
N MET A 56 11.02 -26.73 7.90
CA MET A 56 10.66 -26.20 9.22
C MET A 56 9.43 -26.89 9.83
N LEU A 57 8.41 -27.14 9.01
CA LEU A 57 7.22 -27.86 9.46
C LEU A 57 7.57 -29.31 9.83
N ARG A 58 8.37 -30.00 9.01
CA ARG A 58 8.74 -31.40 9.21
C ARG A 58 9.68 -31.62 10.39
N ASP A 59 10.69 -30.78 10.56
CA ASP A 59 11.82 -31.06 11.45
C ASP A 59 11.68 -30.36 12.81
N SER A 60 10.74 -29.41 12.96
CA SER A 60 10.54 -28.66 14.20
C SER A 60 9.08 -28.60 14.63
N ILE A 61 8.18 -28.04 13.81
CA ILE A 61 6.82 -27.70 14.27
C ILE A 61 5.96 -28.95 14.49
N VAL A 62 5.90 -29.88 13.53
CA VAL A 62 5.07 -31.09 13.65
C VAL A 62 5.60 -32.06 14.72
N PRO A 63 6.92 -32.33 14.81
CA PRO A 63 7.47 -33.12 15.92
C PRO A 63 7.12 -32.54 17.29
N ASP A 64 7.23 -31.22 17.46
CA ASP A 64 6.86 -30.54 18.71
C ASP A 64 5.37 -30.71 19.03
N ILE A 65 4.49 -30.57 18.04
CA ILE A 65 3.05 -30.78 18.22
C ILE A 65 2.78 -32.22 18.69
N ASN A 66 3.35 -33.20 18.00
CA ASN A 66 3.17 -34.62 18.34
C ASN A 66 3.73 -34.96 19.74
N ALA A 67 4.88 -34.38 20.11
CA ALA A 67 5.46 -34.56 21.44
C ALA A 67 4.56 -33.99 22.55
N ASN A 68 3.95 -32.82 22.32
CA ASN A 68 3.01 -32.23 23.30
C ASN A 68 1.71 -33.03 23.39
N ILE A 69 1.16 -33.51 22.28
CA ILE A 69 -0.03 -34.38 22.28
C ILE A 69 0.25 -35.68 23.04
N ALA A 70 1.43 -36.29 22.85
CA ALA A 70 1.84 -37.51 23.54
C ALA A 70 2.06 -37.31 25.05
N ALA A 71 2.29 -36.07 25.49
CA ALA A 71 2.53 -35.71 26.90
C ALA A 71 1.24 -35.36 27.67
N GLU A 72 0.09 -35.26 27.01
CA GLU A 72 -1.20 -35.07 27.68
C GLU A 72 -1.57 -36.30 28.53
N ASP A 73 -2.22 -36.09 29.67
CA ASP A 73 -2.70 -37.15 30.56
C ASP A 73 -4.24 -37.07 30.69
N PRO A 74 -4.98 -38.05 30.14
CA PRO A 74 -4.50 -39.27 29.49
C PRO A 74 -3.93 -39.02 28.07
N PRO A 75 -3.01 -39.87 27.58
CA PRO A 75 -2.46 -39.76 26.23
C PRO A 75 -3.54 -39.79 25.16
N ILE A 76 -3.53 -38.79 24.30
CA ILE A 76 -4.50 -38.66 23.23
C ILE A 76 -3.90 -39.30 21.98
N GLY A 77 -4.51 -40.38 21.47
CA GLY A 77 -4.03 -41.17 20.32
C GLY A 77 -4.17 -40.46 18.97
N ILE A 78 -3.70 -39.21 18.87
CA ILE A 78 -3.70 -38.37 17.67
C ILE A 78 -2.27 -38.25 17.15
N ASN A 79 -2.08 -38.52 15.86
CA ASN A 79 -0.83 -38.21 15.17
C ASN A 79 -1.07 -37.12 14.12
N VAL A 80 -0.22 -36.10 14.12
CA VAL A 80 -0.28 -34.98 13.19
C VAL A 80 0.74 -35.18 12.08
N SER A 81 0.27 -35.10 10.85
CA SER A 81 1.10 -34.98 9.64
C SER A 81 0.67 -33.73 8.87
N PHE A 82 1.43 -33.34 7.84
CA PHE A 82 1.10 -32.13 7.09
C PHE A 82 1.36 -32.27 5.60
N THR A 83 0.63 -31.50 4.81
CA THR A 83 0.97 -31.20 3.41
C THR A 83 1.06 -29.69 3.21
N LEU A 84 1.93 -29.26 2.30
CA LEU A 84 2.19 -27.86 1.98
C LEU A 84 1.90 -27.57 0.51
N GLU A 85 0.90 -26.76 0.26
CA GLU A 85 0.54 -26.25 -1.06
C GLU A 85 1.01 -24.80 -1.22
N GLN A 86 1.73 -24.50 -2.30
CA GLN A 86 2.02 -23.12 -2.69
C GLN A 86 0.93 -22.66 -3.66
N ARG A 87 0.32 -21.51 -3.37
CA ARG A 87 -0.62 -20.84 -4.28
C ARG A 87 0.12 -19.84 -5.16
N LYS A 88 -0.55 -19.37 -6.22
CA LYS A 88 0.05 -18.48 -7.22
C LYS A 88 0.61 -17.20 -6.55
N PRO A 89 1.91 -16.89 -6.71
CA PRO A 89 2.48 -15.64 -6.25
C PRO A 89 1.80 -14.43 -6.89
N PHE A 90 1.65 -13.35 -6.12
CA PHE A 90 1.07 -12.12 -6.61
C PHE A 90 1.75 -10.90 -5.98
N MET A 91 1.47 -9.72 -6.54
CA MET A 91 2.01 -8.47 -6.06
C MET A 91 0.87 -7.53 -5.70
N THR A 92 0.97 -6.91 -4.54
CA THR A 92 0.08 -5.84 -4.09
C THR A 92 0.88 -4.55 -3.92
N GLU A 93 0.17 -3.44 -3.78
CA GLU A 93 0.76 -2.15 -3.47
C GLU A 93 0.01 -1.51 -2.31
N THR A 94 0.73 -0.76 -1.47
CA THR A 94 0.09 0.09 -0.47
C THR A 94 -0.77 1.14 -1.17
N LYS A 95 -1.62 1.83 -0.40
CA LYS A 95 -2.55 2.84 -0.94
C LYS A 95 -2.33 4.20 -0.27
N TYR A 96 -1.07 4.55 -0.07
CA TYR A 96 -0.70 5.84 0.50
C TYR A 96 -1.01 6.96 -0.48
N THR A 97 -1.56 8.04 0.06
CA THR A 97 -1.83 9.28 -0.67
C THR A 97 -0.75 10.34 -0.41
N ASP A 98 0.03 10.17 0.66
CA ASP A 98 1.02 11.11 1.19
C ASP A 98 2.48 10.74 0.89
N ARG A 99 2.73 9.60 0.25
CA ARG A 99 4.08 9.12 -0.08
C ARG A 99 4.05 8.12 -1.23
N PRO A 100 5.19 7.85 -1.90
CA PRO A 100 5.32 6.74 -2.83
C PRO A 100 4.88 5.43 -2.17
N ASN A 101 4.18 4.57 -2.91
CA ASN A 101 3.71 3.31 -2.37
C ASN A 101 4.86 2.33 -2.18
N GLU A 102 4.62 1.30 -1.39
CA GLU A 102 5.43 0.10 -1.35
C GLU A 102 4.74 -0.97 -2.20
N LYS A 103 5.53 -1.77 -2.91
CA LYS A 103 5.03 -3.02 -3.50
C LYS A 103 5.44 -4.16 -2.61
N ILE A 104 4.50 -5.09 -2.47
CA ILE A 104 4.64 -6.27 -1.65
C ILE A 104 4.40 -7.46 -2.56
N VAL A 105 5.42 -8.29 -2.72
CA VAL A 105 5.28 -9.61 -3.35
C VAL A 105 4.83 -10.58 -2.27
N THR A 106 3.70 -11.24 -2.49
CA THR A 106 3.14 -12.22 -1.56
C THR A 106 3.29 -13.61 -2.14
N LEU A 107 3.91 -14.50 -1.36
CA LEU A 107 3.91 -15.95 -1.57
C LEU A 107 2.88 -16.60 -0.64
N PRO A 108 1.68 -16.91 -1.15
CA PRO A 108 0.67 -17.59 -0.37
C PRO A 108 0.94 -19.10 -0.30
N PHE A 109 0.87 -19.65 0.90
CA PHE A 109 0.92 -21.09 1.19
C PHE A 109 -0.34 -21.51 1.93
N LYS A 110 -0.74 -22.76 1.72
CA LYS A 110 -1.76 -23.45 2.50
C LYS A 110 -1.11 -24.67 3.14
N ILE A 111 -1.17 -24.74 4.46
CA ILE A 111 -0.76 -25.89 5.25
C ILE A 111 -2.03 -26.67 5.57
N ASP A 112 -2.03 -27.96 5.28
CA ASP A 112 -3.08 -28.90 5.65
C ASP A 112 -2.50 -29.90 6.65
N PHE A 113 -2.84 -29.71 7.92
CA PHE A 113 -2.49 -30.63 9.00
C PHE A 113 -3.52 -31.75 9.04
N LYS A 114 -3.09 -32.95 8.66
CA LYS A 114 -3.88 -34.16 8.78
C LYS A 114 -3.71 -34.74 10.18
N LEU A 115 -4.81 -34.85 10.89
CA LEU A 115 -4.93 -35.48 12.21
C LEU A 115 -5.42 -36.90 12.00
N ASP A 116 -4.53 -37.86 12.23
CA ASP A 116 -4.84 -39.29 12.24
C ASP A 116 -5.32 -39.66 13.65
N LEU A 117 -6.60 -40.05 13.75
CA LEU A 117 -7.26 -40.43 15.00
C LEU A 117 -7.51 -41.94 14.98
N SER A 118 -6.95 -42.65 15.96
CA SER A 118 -7.16 -44.10 16.07
C SER A 118 -8.66 -44.44 16.22
N GLY A 119 -9.27 -45.00 15.18
CA GLY A 119 -10.65 -45.49 15.19
C GLY A 119 -11.73 -44.48 14.77
N ILE A 120 -11.37 -43.28 14.31
CA ILE A 120 -12.29 -42.17 13.95
C ILE A 120 -11.88 -41.59 12.59
N PRO A 121 -12.79 -41.00 11.79
CA PRO A 121 -12.43 -40.41 10.51
C PRO A 121 -11.40 -39.29 10.64
N ASP A 122 -10.40 -39.32 9.75
CA ASP A 122 -9.36 -38.29 9.59
C ASP A 122 -9.93 -36.87 9.68
N ARG A 123 -9.19 -35.98 10.36
CA ARG A 123 -9.50 -34.56 10.45
C ARG A 123 -8.43 -33.71 9.81
N HIS A 124 -8.85 -32.57 9.29
CA HIS A 124 -7.97 -31.62 8.61
C HIS A 124 -8.06 -30.26 9.29
N VAL A 125 -6.92 -29.75 9.72
CA VAL A 125 -6.76 -28.37 10.18
C VAL A 125 -6.02 -27.61 9.09
N PHE A 126 -6.66 -26.58 8.56
CA PHE A 126 -6.08 -25.75 7.53
C PHE A 126 -5.51 -24.47 8.11
N GLN A 127 -4.36 -24.05 7.62
CA GLN A 127 -3.80 -22.74 7.92
C GLN A 127 -3.23 -22.08 6.68
N ASN A 128 -3.62 -20.84 6.42
CA ASN A 128 -3.02 -20.04 5.36
C ASN A 128 -1.82 -19.28 5.92
N LEU A 129 -0.75 -19.23 5.13
CA LEU A 129 0.50 -18.56 5.45
C LEU A 129 0.90 -17.67 4.28
N ASN A 130 1.07 -16.38 4.52
CA ASN A 130 1.57 -15.43 3.53
C ASN A 130 2.98 -15.01 3.90
N ILE A 131 3.93 -15.24 2.99
CA ILE A 131 5.28 -14.68 3.10
C ILE A 131 5.35 -13.47 2.16
N ASN A 132 5.47 -12.30 2.76
CA ASN A 132 5.49 -11.02 2.07
C ASN A 132 6.92 -10.53 1.91
N PHE A 133 7.26 -10.01 0.73
CA PHE A 133 8.53 -9.37 0.43
C PHE A 133 8.27 -7.95 -0.02
N SER A 134 8.93 -6.99 0.62
CA SER A 134 8.83 -5.58 0.27
C SER A 134 10.22 -4.99 0.11
N CYS A 135 10.32 -3.92 -0.66
CA CYS A 135 11.53 -3.11 -0.72
C CYS A 135 11.28 -1.82 0.07
N ASN A 136 11.49 -1.88 1.39
CA ASN A 136 11.22 -0.77 2.28
C ASN A 136 12.15 0.40 1.96
N ASN A 137 11.63 1.63 1.95
CA ASN A 137 12.36 2.85 1.63
C ASN A 137 13.05 2.84 0.26
N TRP A 138 12.55 2.06 -0.71
CA TRP A 138 13.11 1.95 -2.07
C TRP A 138 13.34 3.32 -2.75
N PHE A 139 12.46 4.29 -2.50
CA PHE A 139 12.52 5.64 -3.07
C PHE A 139 13.71 6.46 -2.56
N THR A 140 14.25 6.12 -1.38
CA THR A 140 15.42 6.80 -0.77
C THR A 140 16.75 6.37 -1.37
N ASN A 141 16.78 5.34 -2.23
CA ASN A 141 17.99 4.67 -2.73
C ASN A 141 18.79 3.90 -1.64
N SER A 142 18.34 3.94 -0.39
CA SER A 142 18.84 3.11 0.72
C SER A 142 17.88 1.96 1.01
N GLY A 143 17.04 1.60 0.03
CA GLY A 143 16.01 0.60 0.22
C GLY A 143 16.60 -0.78 0.52
N LYS A 144 15.94 -1.49 1.43
CA LYS A 144 16.34 -2.83 1.86
C LYS A 144 15.19 -3.77 1.62
N MET A 145 15.50 -4.95 1.10
CA MET A 145 14.52 -6.03 1.10
C MET A 145 14.11 -6.28 2.56
N GLN A 146 12.81 -6.45 2.76
CA GLN A 146 12.23 -6.90 4.01
C GLN A 146 11.32 -8.07 3.70
N PHE A 147 11.21 -8.96 4.67
CA PHE A 147 10.24 -10.03 4.61
C PHE A 147 9.44 -10.08 5.90
N ASP A 148 8.16 -10.33 5.72
CA ASP A 148 7.20 -10.46 6.81
C ASP A 148 6.39 -11.73 6.61
N LEU A 149 6.08 -12.40 7.71
CA LEU A 149 5.33 -13.64 7.71
C LEU A 149 3.99 -13.39 8.41
N HIS A 150 2.91 -13.69 7.72
CA HIS A 150 1.56 -13.59 8.24
C HIS A 150 0.89 -14.95 8.17
N ALA A 151 0.73 -15.59 9.33
CA ALA A 151 -0.06 -16.81 9.47
C ALA A 151 -1.48 -16.41 9.90
N GLU A 152 -2.48 -16.85 9.14
CA GLU A 152 -3.88 -16.75 9.54
C GLU A 152 -4.17 -17.74 10.68
N ARG A 153 -5.28 -17.51 11.40
CA ARG A 153 -5.70 -18.45 12.44
C ARG A 153 -6.07 -19.79 11.77
N PRO A 154 -5.60 -20.94 12.28
CA PRO A 154 -5.98 -22.23 11.76
C PRO A 154 -7.49 -22.46 11.94
N PHE A 155 -8.08 -23.22 11.01
CA PHE A 155 -9.50 -23.55 11.02
C PHE A 155 -9.74 -25.01 10.66
N LEU A 156 -10.82 -25.57 11.22
CA LEU A 156 -11.20 -26.96 11.01
C LEU A 156 -11.97 -27.15 9.70
N GLY A 157 -11.58 -28.15 8.93
CA GLY A 157 -12.28 -28.57 7.73
C GLY A 157 -13.49 -29.44 8.01
N GLY A 158 -14.70 -28.92 7.80
CA GLY A 158 -15.97 -29.67 7.75
C GLY A 158 -16.44 -30.31 9.07
N PRO A 159 -17.75 -30.42 9.32
CA PRO A 159 -18.24 -31.08 10.52
C PRO A 159 -18.31 -32.60 10.35
N SER A 160 -17.91 -33.36 11.38
CA SER A 160 -18.63 -34.58 11.73
C SER A 160 -19.11 -34.45 13.18
N PHE A 161 -20.42 -34.66 13.34
CA PHE A 161 -21.22 -34.31 14.50
C PHE A 161 -20.98 -35.22 15.73
N THR A 162 -20.04 -36.16 15.65
CA THR A 162 -19.99 -37.33 16.52
C THR A 162 -19.08 -37.22 17.75
N GLU A 163 -18.34 -36.13 17.98
CA GLU A 163 -17.40 -36.09 19.12
C GLU A 163 -17.32 -34.72 19.81
N GLN A 164 -17.99 -34.58 20.95
CA GLN A 164 -17.93 -33.33 21.74
C GLN A 164 -16.57 -33.16 22.46
N ALA A 165 -15.98 -34.25 22.98
CA ALA A 165 -14.71 -34.19 23.71
C ALA A 165 -13.49 -33.97 22.80
N ILE A 166 -13.44 -34.64 21.65
CA ILE A 166 -12.35 -34.47 20.67
C ILE A 166 -12.49 -33.12 19.94
N ASN A 167 -13.70 -32.64 19.64
CA ASN A 167 -13.87 -31.27 19.15
C ASN A 167 -13.50 -30.22 20.20
N PHE A 168 -13.72 -30.47 21.49
CA PHE A 168 -13.25 -29.58 22.57
C PHE A 168 -11.72 -29.51 22.58
N PHE A 169 -11.02 -30.65 22.55
CA PHE A 169 -9.56 -30.66 22.50
C PHE A 169 -9.00 -30.03 21.22
N ILE A 170 -9.51 -30.44 20.04
CA ILE A 170 -9.02 -29.94 18.75
C ILE A 170 -9.33 -28.45 18.57
N GLY A 171 -10.54 -28.01 18.93
CA GLY A 171 -10.99 -26.62 18.76
C GLY A 171 -10.42 -25.67 19.81
N ASN A 172 -10.34 -26.09 21.08
CA ASN A 172 -9.98 -25.20 22.19
C ASN A 172 -8.51 -25.30 22.63
N TRP A 173 -7.82 -26.40 22.33
CA TRP A 173 -6.39 -26.57 22.66
C TRP A 173 -5.53 -26.65 21.41
N LEU A 174 -5.77 -27.62 20.52
CA LEU A 174 -4.87 -27.90 19.39
C LEU A 174 -4.82 -26.75 18.39
N THR A 175 -5.97 -26.18 18.01
CA THR A 175 -6.03 -25.06 17.06
C THR A 175 -5.30 -23.81 17.60
N PRO A 176 -5.54 -23.35 18.85
CA PRO A 176 -4.72 -22.30 19.47
C PRO A 176 -3.24 -22.66 19.65
N PHE A 177 -2.92 -23.92 19.97
CA PHE A 177 -1.53 -24.36 20.14
C PHE A 177 -0.76 -24.33 18.82
N ILE A 178 -1.34 -24.86 17.74
CA ILE A 178 -0.81 -24.77 16.37
C ILE A 178 -0.64 -23.30 15.97
N ASP A 179 -1.64 -22.45 16.21
CA ASP A 179 -1.55 -21.01 15.92
C ASP A 179 -0.39 -20.34 16.67
N SER A 180 -0.26 -20.64 17.97
CA SER A 180 0.80 -20.11 18.83
C SER A 180 2.18 -20.57 18.38
N LYS A 181 2.38 -21.86 18.14
CA LYS A 181 3.65 -22.42 17.66
C LYS A 181 4.04 -21.85 16.31
N ILE A 182 3.11 -21.78 15.36
CA ILE A 182 3.40 -21.23 14.04
C ILE A 182 3.66 -19.73 14.10
N LYS A 183 2.96 -18.95 14.92
CA LYS A 183 3.25 -17.51 15.04
C LYS A 183 4.52 -17.20 15.83
N SER A 184 4.88 -18.03 16.81
CA SER A 184 6.05 -17.79 17.68
C SER A 184 7.35 -18.35 17.10
N GLU A 185 7.31 -19.55 16.53
CA GLU A 185 8.52 -20.28 16.12
C GLU A 185 8.79 -20.15 14.62
N LEU A 186 7.76 -20.19 13.78
CA LEU A 186 7.95 -20.16 12.33
C LEU A 186 8.69 -18.89 11.87
N PRO A 187 8.37 -17.66 12.31
CA PRO A 187 9.10 -16.47 11.89
C PRO A 187 10.56 -16.47 12.38
N GLY A 188 10.78 -16.89 13.62
CA GLY A 188 12.13 -16.94 14.21
C GLY A 188 13.01 -18.00 13.55
N ALA A 189 12.42 -19.14 13.21
CA ALA A 189 13.15 -20.23 12.60
C ALA A 189 13.39 -20.00 11.11
N ILE A 190 12.42 -19.45 10.37
CA ILE A 190 12.65 -18.89 9.03
C ILE A 190 13.81 -17.90 9.09
N ARG A 191 13.77 -16.88 9.96
CA ARG A 191 14.87 -15.90 10.12
C ARG A 191 16.24 -16.52 10.40
N LYS A 192 16.32 -17.63 11.15
CA LYS A 192 17.57 -18.33 11.47
C LYS A 192 18.07 -19.22 10.33
N SER A 193 17.16 -19.85 9.61
CA SER A 193 17.47 -20.77 8.50
C SER A 193 17.80 -20.03 7.20
N PHE A 194 17.48 -18.74 7.09
CA PHE A 194 17.88 -17.90 5.96
C PHE A 194 19.23 -17.19 6.21
N PRO A 195 20.17 -17.21 5.25
CA PRO A 195 21.34 -16.35 5.33
C PRO A 195 20.88 -14.88 5.31
N VAL A 196 21.28 -14.11 6.33
CA VAL A 196 20.90 -12.69 6.54
C VAL A 196 21.19 -11.84 5.30
N GLU A 197 22.19 -12.23 4.50
CA GLU A 197 22.57 -11.55 3.24
C GLU A 197 21.52 -11.70 2.13
N LEU A 198 20.69 -12.75 2.13
CA LEU A 198 19.68 -12.99 1.09
C LEU A 198 18.44 -12.09 1.25
N PHE A 199 18.14 -11.63 2.49
CA PHE A 199 16.92 -10.88 2.81
C PHE A 199 17.13 -9.46 3.34
N LYS A 200 18.38 -9.00 3.44
CA LYS A 200 18.68 -7.56 3.55
C LYS A 200 19.49 -7.00 2.38
N PRO A 201 19.42 -7.53 1.14
CA PRO A 201 20.09 -6.89 0.04
C PRO A 201 19.48 -5.50 -0.19
N ASP A 202 20.33 -4.60 -0.67
CA ASP A 202 19.83 -3.34 -1.18
C ASP A 202 18.90 -3.57 -2.36
N CYS A 203 17.79 -2.86 -2.38
CA CYS A 203 16.85 -2.89 -3.49
C CYS A 203 16.25 -1.49 -3.69
N ASN A 204 15.81 -1.25 -4.92
CA ASN A 204 14.85 -0.19 -5.22
C ASN A 204 13.86 -0.57 -6.33
N CYS A 205 13.97 -1.78 -6.88
CA CYS A 205 13.05 -2.38 -7.83
C CYS A 205 12.60 -3.74 -7.29
N LEU A 206 11.33 -4.08 -7.50
CA LEU A 206 10.74 -5.34 -7.06
C LEU A 206 9.68 -5.82 -8.07
N SER A 207 9.68 -7.12 -8.35
CA SER A 207 8.66 -7.76 -9.18
C SER A 207 8.58 -9.26 -8.88
N VAL A 208 7.53 -9.90 -9.38
CA VAL A 208 7.36 -11.35 -9.30
C VAL A 208 7.04 -11.92 -10.67
N THR A 209 7.64 -13.05 -11.00
CA THR A 209 7.26 -13.88 -12.14
C THR A 209 6.54 -15.09 -11.57
N ALA A 210 5.25 -15.22 -11.90
CA ALA A 210 4.44 -16.36 -11.52
C ALA A 210 4.32 -17.33 -12.71
N ALA A 211 5.17 -18.36 -12.71
CA ALA A 211 5.19 -19.42 -13.72
C ALA A 211 5.10 -20.80 -13.05
N GLY A 212 4.81 -21.83 -13.85
CA GLY A 212 4.46 -23.16 -13.37
C GLY A 212 2.99 -23.30 -13.00
N ALA A 213 2.62 -24.49 -12.50
CA ALA A 213 1.27 -24.84 -12.09
C ALA A 213 1.18 -25.10 -10.58
N ALA A 214 -0.04 -25.01 -10.04
CA ALA A 214 -0.33 -25.53 -8.71
C ALA A 214 -0.02 -27.04 -8.65
N PRO A 215 0.43 -27.58 -7.51
CA PRO A 215 0.53 -26.95 -6.18
C PRO A 215 1.93 -26.40 -5.85
N THR A 216 2.81 -26.25 -6.85
CA THR A 216 4.25 -26.05 -6.60
C THR A 216 4.80 -24.73 -7.13
N PHE A 217 4.32 -24.24 -8.28
CA PHE A 217 4.81 -22.99 -8.89
C PHE A 217 6.36 -22.90 -8.92
N GLU A 218 7.04 -24.00 -9.25
CA GLU A 218 8.50 -24.14 -9.09
C GLU A 218 9.31 -23.17 -9.96
N ASP A 219 8.75 -22.77 -11.10
CA ASP A 219 9.34 -21.79 -12.02
C ASP A 219 9.02 -20.34 -11.64
N SER A 220 8.48 -20.08 -10.45
CA SER A 220 8.22 -18.73 -9.97
C SER A 220 9.44 -18.12 -9.28
N PHE A 221 9.66 -16.83 -9.52
CA PHE A 221 10.80 -16.08 -9.00
C PHE A 221 10.38 -14.72 -8.47
N ILE A 222 10.94 -14.35 -7.31
CA ILE A 222 10.94 -12.96 -6.85
C ILE A 222 12.16 -12.29 -7.45
N ARG A 223 11.95 -11.21 -8.19
CA ARG A 223 13.02 -10.44 -8.81
C ARG A 223 13.22 -9.13 -8.07
N TYR A 224 14.45 -8.83 -7.72
CA TYR A 224 14.82 -7.56 -7.11
C TYR A 224 16.12 -7.02 -7.70
N GLN A 225 16.27 -5.70 -7.61
CA GLN A 225 17.43 -5.00 -8.15
C GLN A 225 17.65 -3.70 -7.37
N LYS A 226 18.92 -3.33 -7.17
CA LYS A 226 19.32 -1.96 -6.85
C LYS A 226 19.80 -1.28 -8.12
N LYS A 227 18.96 -0.47 -8.74
CA LYS A 227 19.39 0.43 -9.81
C LYS A 227 20.18 1.57 -9.17
N LEU A 228 21.45 1.70 -9.53
CA LEU A 228 22.18 2.94 -9.24
C LEU A 228 21.42 4.07 -9.93
N LYS A 229 21.15 5.16 -9.19
CA LYS A 229 20.73 6.41 -9.83
C LYS A 229 21.85 6.76 -10.80
N LEU A 230 21.60 6.63 -12.12
CA LEU A 230 22.50 7.17 -13.13
C LEU A 230 22.77 8.62 -12.74
N LYS A 231 24.05 8.98 -12.57
CA LYS A 231 24.43 10.39 -12.48
C LYS A 231 23.73 11.10 -13.65
N THR A 232 23.01 12.16 -13.33
CA THR A 232 22.19 12.95 -14.26
C THR A 232 22.96 13.36 -15.52
N ASP A 233 24.29 13.40 -15.45
CA ASP A 233 25.20 13.72 -16.56
C ASP A 233 25.19 12.71 -17.71
N LEU A 234 24.70 11.47 -17.52
CA LEU A 234 24.69 10.41 -18.54
C LEU A 234 23.29 10.10 -19.10
N LEU A 235 22.25 10.73 -18.58
CA LEU A 235 20.90 10.60 -19.14
C LEU A 235 20.75 11.60 -20.28
N SER A 236 20.47 11.13 -21.50
CA SER A 236 20.10 12.05 -22.58
C SER A 236 18.90 12.88 -22.11
N VAL A 237 18.98 14.21 -22.26
CA VAL A 237 17.92 15.19 -21.92
C VAL A 237 16.54 14.80 -22.48
N ASN A 238 16.51 13.97 -23.53
CA ASN A 238 15.30 13.49 -24.20
C ASN A 238 14.55 12.37 -23.45
N ASN A 239 15.08 11.81 -22.37
CA ASN A 239 14.43 10.72 -21.62
C ASN A 239 14.17 11.04 -20.15
N THR A 240 14.13 12.32 -19.81
CA THR A 240 13.84 12.80 -18.46
C THR A 240 12.71 13.82 -18.46
N ILE A 241 12.07 13.96 -17.32
CA ILE A 241 11.14 15.04 -17.00
C ILE A 241 11.78 15.85 -15.88
N GLN A 242 11.90 17.15 -16.10
CA GLN A 242 12.37 18.10 -15.11
C GLN A 242 11.16 18.80 -14.49
N ILE A 243 11.11 18.84 -13.16
CA ILE A 243 10.05 19.46 -12.38
C ILE A 243 10.70 20.55 -11.52
N SER A 244 10.27 21.79 -11.69
CA SER A 244 10.65 22.92 -10.84
C SER A 244 9.50 23.21 -9.89
N VAL A 245 9.72 23.14 -8.58
CA VAL A 245 8.72 23.51 -7.57
C VAL A 245 8.87 25.01 -7.29
N ASP A 246 8.15 25.85 -8.01
CA ASP A 246 8.49 27.27 -8.10
C ASP A 246 8.18 28.04 -6.82
N ASN A 247 6.98 27.85 -6.27
CA ASN A 247 6.53 28.58 -5.10
C ASN A 247 5.36 27.89 -4.38
N ILE A 248 5.11 28.35 -3.15
CA ILE A 248 3.90 28.08 -2.39
C ILE A 248 3.21 29.40 -2.06
N LYS A 249 1.90 29.46 -2.26
CA LYS A 249 1.03 30.55 -1.86
C LYS A 249 0.07 30.06 -0.78
N ARG A 250 -0.04 30.79 0.32
CA ARG A 250 -1.08 30.54 1.33
C ARG A 250 -2.39 31.16 0.86
N LEU A 251 -3.42 30.34 0.74
CA LEU A 251 -4.73 30.76 0.26
C LEU A 251 -5.61 31.27 1.40
N PRO A 252 -6.60 32.12 1.12
CA PRO A 252 -7.63 32.48 2.09
C PRO A 252 -8.47 31.28 2.49
N ALA A 253 -8.63 31.07 3.80
CA ALA A 253 -9.64 30.17 4.34
C ALA A 253 -10.42 30.91 5.40
N LYS A 254 -11.57 31.39 4.95
CA LYS A 254 -12.59 31.97 5.79
C LYS A 254 -13.72 30.96 5.91
N ASN A 255 -14.35 30.92 7.08
CA ASN A 255 -15.65 30.27 7.18
C ASN A 255 -16.63 31.07 6.29
N LEU A 256 -17.24 30.40 5.31
CA LEU A 256 -18.18 31.05 4.38
C LEU A 256 -19.47 31.50 5.07
N GLU A 257 -19.83 30.88 6.20
CA GLU A 257 -21.05 31.19 6.95
C GLU A 257 -20.83 32.32 7.96
N THR A 258 -19.69 32.33 8.66
CA THR A 258 -19.42 33.29 9.75
C THR A 258 -18.40 34.35 9.38
N GLY A 259 -17.74 34.25 8.22
CA GLY A 259 -16.65 35.14 7.81
C GLY A 259 -15.37 35.02 8.66
N SER A 260 -15.36 34.19 9.70
CA SER A 260 -14.25 34.06 10.63
C SER A 260 -13.05 33.40 9.97
N VAL A 261 -11.86 33.93 10.26
CA VAL A 261 -10.58 33.37 9.83
C VAL A 261 -10.42 31.95 10.43
N LEU A 262 -10.14 30.96 9.58
CA LEU A 262 -9.92 29.57 9.99
C LEU A 262 -8.45 29.27 10.32
N TYR A 263 -7.60 30.28 10.18
CA TYR A 263 -6.15 30.20 10.23
C TYR A 263 -5.55 30.94 11.41
N ASP A 264 -4.36 30.49 11.83
CA ASP A 264 -3.44 31.34 12.57
C ASP A 264 -2.94 32.47 11.66
N SER A 265 -2.73 33.67 12.19
CA SER A 265 -2.30 34.84 11.41
C SER A 265 -1.03 34.58 10.59
N SER A 266 -0.14 33.73 11.09
CA SER A 266 1.05 33.22 10.42
C SER A 266 1.28 31.75 10.78
N GLU A 267 1.91 31.00 9.88
CA GLU A 267 2.26 29.59 10.10
C GLU A 267 3.72 29.32 9.73
N ASN A 268 4.37 28.40 10.46
CA ASN A 268 5.61 27.76 10.03
C ASN A 268 5.25 26.40 9.46
N ILE A 269 5.68 26.12 8.23
CA ILE A 269 5.33 24.89 7.51
C ILE A 269 6.57 24.22 6.91
N ASN A 270 6.51 22.90 6.81
CA ASN A 270 7.45 22.09 6.04
C ASN A 270 6.70 21.46 4.87
N VAL A 271 7.24 21.60 3.66
CA VAL A 271 6.67 21.04 2.44
C VAL A 271 7.53 19.87 1.98
N GLU A 272 6.94 18.68 1.89
CA GLU A 272 7.56 17.53 1.23
C GLU A 272 6.91 17.40 -0.15
N PHE A 273 7.72 17.49 -1.19
CA PHE A 273 7.27 17.37 -2.56
C PHE A 273 7.93 16.15 -3.22
N TYR A 274 7.10 15.19 -3.65
CA TYR A 274 7.50 14.02 -4.40
C TYR A 274 7.14 14.19 -5.87
N ALA A 275 8.11 13.91 -6.76
CA ALA A 275 7.86 13.61 -8.16
C ALA A 275 8.23 12.14 -8.39
N ASN A 276 7.22 11.30 -8.62
CA ASN A 276 7.31 9.84 -8.51
C ASN A 276 8.00 9.45 -7.19
N HIS A 277 9.27 9.06 -7.25
CA HIS A 277 10.07 8.64 -6.09
C HIS A 277 11.12 9.68 -5.65
N SER A 278 11.28 10.77 -6.39
CA SER A 278 12.25 11.81 -6.05
C SER A 278 11.61 12.82 -5.11
N LEU A 279 12.26 13.08 -3.99
CA LEU A 279 11.79 13.93 -2.90
C LEU A 279 12.59 15.23 -2.83
N LYS A 280 11.89 16.34 -2.60
CA LYS A 280 12.45 17.61 -2.13
C LYS A 280 11.68 18.09 -0.91
N THR A 281 12.41 18.65 0.05
CA THR A 281 11.82 19.20 1.27
C THR A 281 12.16 20.68 1.36
N PHE A 282 11.17 21.49 1.74
CA PHE A 282 11.31 22.93 1.91
C PHE A 282 10.75 23.36 3.26
N SER A 283 11.42 24.29 3.92
CA SER A 283 10.90 24.92 5.15
C SER A 283 10.51 26.35 4.86
N VAL A 284 9.31 26.74 5.29
CA VAL A 284 8.77 28.09 5.11
C VAL A 284 8.35 28.63 6.46
N SER A 285 9.05 29.66 6.91
CA SER A 285 8.77 30.33 8.18
C SER A 285 7.82 31.52 7.96
N GLN A 286 6.87 31.68 8.88
CA GLN A 286 6.00 32.85 8.99
C GLN A 286 5.31 33.22 7.66
N ILE A 287 4.56 32.26 7.10
CA ILE A 287 3.73 32.51 5.90
C ILE A 287 2.34 33.02 6.31
N THR A 288 1.94 34.19 5.79
CA THR A 288 0.64 34.82 6.06
C THR A 288 -0.32 34.62 4.89
N GLU A 289 -1.62 34.81 5.12
CA GLU A 289 -2.65 34.66 4.08
C GLU A 289 -2.35 35.56 2.87
N GLY A 290 -2.48 34.99 1.65
CA GLY A 290 -2.20 35.68 0.40
C GLY A 290 -0.71 35.76 0.03
N GLN A 291 0.19 35.51 0.98
CA GLN A 291 1.62 35.56 0.74
C GLN A 291 2.08 34.39 -0.13
N THR A 292 3.01 34.69 -1.05
CA THR A 292 3.71 33.71 -1.88
C THR A 292 5.17 33.64 -1.47
N ARG A 293 5.72 32.43 -1.35
CA ARG A 293 7.12 32.16 -1.02
C ARG A 293 7.71 31.29 -2.12
N ALA A 294 8.79 31.77 -2.74
CA ALA A 294 9.53 31.00 -3.72
C ALA A 294 10.44 29.99 -3.03
N PHE A 295 10.68 28.86 -3.69
CA PHE A 295 11.63 27.85 -3.22
C PHE A 295 12.98 28.00 -3.92
N THR A 296 14.06 27.75 -3.19
CA THR A 296 15.42 27.63 -3.73
C THR A 296 15.79 26.15 -3.90
N ASP A 297 16.73 25.83 -4.80
CA ASP A 297 17.12 24.44 -5.11
C ASP A 297 15.91 23.51 -5.35
N ASN A 298 15.02 23.97 -6.23
CA ASN A 298 13.66 23.49 -6.37
C ASN A 298 13.45 22.51 -7.53
N ILE A 299 14.53 22.02 -8.13
CA ILE A 299 14.49 21.16 -9.31
C ILE A 299 14.55 19.69 -8.88
N LEU A 300 13.64 18.90 -9.44
CA LEU A 300 13.57 17.44 -9.42
C LEU A 300 13.71 16.92 -10.85
N THR A 301 14.50 15.87 -11.04
CA THR A 301 14.62 15.20 -12.35
C THR A 301 14.23 13.74 -12.18
N VAL A 302 13.29 13.27 -13.00
CA VAL A 302 12.84 11.87 -13.03
C VAL A 302 12.98 11.31 -14.43
N GLY A 303 13.19 10.00 -14.55
CA GLY A 303 13.12 9.31 -15.84
C GLY A 303 11.72 9.45 -16.45
N ARG A 304 11.66 9.67 -17.76
CA ARG A 304 10.39 9.75 -18.49
C ARG A 304 9.66 8.40 -18.41
N PRO A 305 8.39 8.35 -17.97
CA PRO A 305 7.63 7.11 -17.95
C PRO A 305 7.46 6.53 -19.36
N GLY A 306 7.50 5.20 -19.47
CA GLY A 306 7.26 4.49 -20.73
C GLY A 306 5.80 4.58 -21.21
N LYS A 307 5.48 3.89 -22.31
CA LYS A 307 4.11 3.83 -22.87
C LYS A 307 3.15 3.24 -21.83
N GLY A 308 2.14 4.01 -21.42
CA GLY A 308 1.21 3.65 -20.35
C GLY A 308 1.68 3.99 -18.92
N GLY A 309 2.88 4.53 -18.76
CA GLY A 309 3.38 5.04 -17.48
C GLY A 309 2.77 6.38 -17.10
N THR A 310 2.99 6.79 -15.86
CA THR A 310 2.48 8.05 -15.30
C THR A 310 3.59 8.85 -14.60
N LEU A 311 3.41 10.17 -14.56
CA LEU A 311 4.09 11.07 -13.64
C LEU A 311 3.13 11.36 -12.49
N VAL A 312 3.60 11.19 -11.26
CA VAL A 312 2.82 11.39 -10.05
C VAL A 312 3.50 12.47 -9.23
N LEU A 313 2.74 13.49 -8.85
CA LEU A 313 3.21 14.54 -7.96
C LEU A 313 2.48 14.40 -6.64
N ILE A 314 3.20 14.45 -5.52
CA ILE A 314 2.63 14.44 -4.17
C ILE A 314 3.20 15.64 -3.43
N ALA A 315 2.35 16.42 -2.80
CA ALA A 315 2.72 17.55 -1.97
C ALA A 315 2.11 17.37 -0.59
N ASN A 316 2.97 17.27 0.42
CA ASN A 316 2.58 17.27 1.82
C ASN A 316 2.97 18.61 2.43
N VAL A 317 2.06 19.22 3.17
CA VAL A 317 2.33 20.40 3.98
C VAL A 317 2.15 20.01 5.44
N THR A 318 3.24 20.02 6.20
CA THR A 318 3.26 19.73 7.63
C THR A 318 3.33 21.03 8.41
N GLN A 319 2.39 21.24 9.33
CA GLN A 319 2.38 22.40 10.22
C GLN A 319 3.09 22.11 11.55
N ALA A 320 3.31 23.16 12.36
CA ALA A 320 4.00 23.08 13.65
C ALA A 320 3.37 22.09 14.65
N ASN A 321 2.08 21.81 14.54
CA ASN A 321 1.37 20.80 15.36
C ASN A 321 1.49 19.36 14.79
N ASN A 322 2.41 19.12 13.86
CA ASN A 322 2.62 17.86 13.14
C ASN A 322 1.42 17.37 12.31
N ARG A 323 0.42 18.23 12.10
CA ARG A 323 -0.65 17.93 11.16
C ARG A 323 -0.12 17.98 9.74
N ARG A 324 -0.49 16.99 8.93
CA ARG A 324 -0.07 16.83 7.53
C ARG A 324 -1.26 16.90 6.60
N ASP A 325 -1.27 17.91 5.74
CA ASP A 325 -2.24 18.04 4.65
C ASP A 325 -1.59 17.60 3.34
N THR A 326 -2.32 16.86 2.51
CA THR A 326 -1.75 16.17 1.34
C THR A 326 -2.55 16.45 0.08
N ARG A 327 -1.83 16.63 -1.04
CA ARG A 327 -2.39 16.63 -2.39
C ARG A 327 -1.54 15.76 -3.30
N PHE A 328 -2.18 14.96 -4.14
CA PHE A 328 -1.47 14.33 -5.25
C PHE A 328 -2.17 14.61 -6.59
N THR A 329 -1.41 14.49 -7.67
CA THR A 329 -1.87 14.63 -9.06
C THR A 329 -1.17 13.62 -9.95
N VAL A 330 -1.87 13.10 -10.96
CA VAL A 330 -1.32 12.16 -11.95
C VAL A 330 -1.38 12.77 -13.32
N PHE A 331 -0.33 12.57 -14.09
CA PHE A 331 -0.28 12.86 -15.50
C PHE A 331 0.14 11.61 -16.29
N ASN A 332 -0.63 11.27 -17.32
CA ASN A 332 -0.28 10.20 -18.24
C ASN A 332 0.36 10.76 -19.52
N SER A 333 0.72 9.87 -20.45
CA SER A 333 1.28 10.25 -21.76
C SER A 333 0.34 11.13 -22.58
N ASN A 334 -0.98 10.91 -22.51
CA ASN A 334 -1.97 11.69 -23.27
C ASN A 334 -2.03 13.15 -22.79
N GLN A 335 -1.72 13.38 -21.51
CA GLN A 335 -1.59 14.72 -20.92
C GLN A 335 -0.17 15.29 -21.05
N LYS A 336 0.68 14.70 -21.90
CA LYS A 336 2.10 15.05 -22.04
C LYS A 336 2.82 15.11 -20.69
N PHE A 337 2.46 14.21 -19.78
CA PHE A 337 2.96 14.18 -18.40
C PHE A 337 2.85 15.52 -17.66
N GLY A 338 1.85 16.35 -17.98
CA GLY A 338 1.60 17.62 -17.30
C GLY A 338 2.53 18.77 -17.73
N ASN A 339 3.21 18.64 -18.87
CA ASN A 339 4.12 19.66 -19.39
C ASN A 339 3.53 21.08 -19.34
N GLY A 340 4.31 22.04 -18.82
CA GLY A 340 3.88 23.41 -18.53
C GLY A 340 3.73 23.69 -17.03
N VAL A 341 3.05 24.78 -16.71
CA VAL A 341 2.80 25.21 -15.32
C VAL A 341 1.58 24.48 -14.77
N GLN A 342 1.73 23.86 -13.60
CA GLN A 342 0.68 23.18 -12.86
C GLN A 342 0.52 23.81 -11.48
N LYS A 343 -0.72 23.79 -10.97
CA LYS A 343 -1.05 24.28 -9.63
C LYS A 343 -1.63 23.14 -8.80
N LEU A 344 -0.99 22.84 -7.67
CA LEU A 344 -1.45 21.82 -6.74
C LEU A 344 -2.10 22.51 -5.54
N ILE A 345 -3.40 22.31 -5.39
CA ILE A 345 -4.16 22.87 -4.27
C ILE A 345 -4.20 21.85 -3.13
N VAL A 346 -3.49 22.17 -2.05
CA VAL A 346 -3.47 21.38 -0.81
C VAL A 346 -4.62 21.86 0.07
N ARG A 347 -5.50 20.92 0.44
CA ARG A 347 -6.65 21.20 1.30
C ARG A 347 -6.33 20.84 2.73
N LYS A 348 -6.71 21.72 3.65
CA LYS A 348 -6.67 21.49 5.09
C LYS A 348 -8.08 21.19 5.57
N SER A 349 -8.20 20.26 6.53
CA SER A 349 -9.50 19.95 7.14
C SER A 349 -9.71 20.72 8.43
N TYR A 350 -10.96 21.06 8.73
CA TYR A 350 -11.31 21.89 9.87
C TYR A 350 -12.60 21.42 10.47
N PHE A 351 -12.69 21.41 11.78
CA PHE A 351 -13.98 21.24 12.44
C PHE A 351 -14.67 22.59 12.54
N SER A 352 -15.90 22.67 12.04
CA SER A 352 -16.75 23.83 12.27
C SER A 352 -16.99 24.02 13.77
N LYS A 353 -17.08 25.27 14.20
CA LYS A 353 -17.48 25.56 15.58
C LYS A 353 -18.97 25.20 15.73
N PRO A 354 -19.37 24.57 16.85
CA PRO A 354 -20.79 24.39 17.15
C PRO A 354 -21.54 25.72 17.09
N PHE A 355 -22.70 25.76 16.45
CA PHE A 355 -23.62 26.90 16.46
C PHE A 355 -24.95 26.49 17.06
N ARG A 356 -25.73 27.47 17.56
CA ARG A 356 -27.06 27.18 18.11
C ARG A 356 -28.07 26.93 17.00
N LEU A 357 -28.74 25.79 17.07
CA LEU A 357 -29.85 25.40 16.21
C LEU A 357 -31.14 26.10 16.65
N PRO A 358 -32.19 26.15 15.79
CA PRO A 358 -33.47 26.80 16.12
C PRO A 358 -34.18 26.23 17.35
N ASP A 359 -33.90 24.98 17.71
CA ASP A 359 -34.41 24.30 18.90
C ASP A 359 -33.60 24.60 20.19
N GLY A 360 -32.59 25.47 20.09
CA GLY A 360 -31.70 25.85 21.20
C GLY A 360 -30.54 24.88 21.45
N SER A 361 -30.48 23.74 20.74
CA SER A 361 -29.38 22.78 20.85
C SER A 361 -28.13 23.26 20.09
N LEU A 362 -26.97 22.64 20.35
CA LEU A 362 -25.73 22.92 19.61
C LEU A 362 -25.58 21.95 18.44
N SER A 363 -25.22 22.47 17.28
CA SER A 363 -24.84 21.65 16.13
C SER A 363 -23.60 20.82 16.46
N LYS A 364 -23.54 19.60 15.93
CA LYS A 364 -22.31 18.80 15.98
C LYS A 364 -21.24 19.48 15.11
N PRO A 365 -19.95 19.52 15.54
CA PRO A 365 -18.86 19.92 14.67
C PRO A 365 -18.84 19.06 13.41
N THR A 366 -18.71 19.71 12.27
CA THR A 366 -18.59 19.07 10.96
C THR A 366 -17.20 19.31 10.42
N GLU A 367 -16.58 18.27 9.86
CA GLU A 367 -15.31 18.42 9.17
C GLU A 367 -15.53 19.06 7.79
N VAL A 368 -14.83 20.15 7.52
CA VAL A 368 -14.88 20.92 6.29
C VAL A 368 -13.48 20.99 5.70
N LEU A 369 -13.35 20.68 4.40
CA LEU A 369 -12.11 20.83 3.65
C LEU A 369 -12.07 22.21 2.98
N ARG A 370 -10.96 22.94 3.16
CA ARG A 370 -10.73 24.22 2.49
C ARG A 370 -9.38 24.23 1.80
N ASP A 371 -9.34 24.86 0.63
CA ASP A 371 -8.11 25.10 -0.12
C ASP A 371 -7.20 26.00 0.71
N ALA A 372 -6.02 25.50 1.08
CA ALA A 372 -5.16 26.13 2.07
C ALA A 372 -3.85 26.62 1.49
N TYR A 373 -3.27 25.83 0.59
CA TYR A 373 -2.04 26.19 -0.08
C TYR A 373 -2.15 25.89 -1.57
N GLU A 374 -1.58 26.76 -2.39
CA GLU A 374 -1.35 26.53 -3.81
C GLU A 374 0.16 26.38 -4.01
N ILE A 375 0.60 25.21 -4.50
CA ILE A 375 1.98 24.98 -4.90
C ILE A 375 2.05 25.07 -6.42
N THR A 376 2.81 26.02 -6.93
CA THR A 376 3.05 26.18 -8.36
C THR A 376 4.27 25.35 -8.75
N VAL A 377 4.14 24.55 -9.80
CA VAL A 377 5.23 23.75 -10.35
C VAL A 377 5.31 23.90 -11.85
N THR A 378 6.52 23.92 -12.39
CA THR A 378 6.77 23.93 -13.83
C THR A 378 7.36 22.60 -14.26
N ILE A 379 6.69 21.91 -15.18
CA ILE A 379 7.10 20.60 -15.70
C ILE A 379 7.61 20.78 -17.12
N LYS A 380 8.84 20.33 -17.39
CA LYS A 380 9.46 20.27 -18.71
C LYS A 380 9.71 18.81 -19.08
N SER A 381 8.91 18.27 -19.99
CA SER A 381 9.14 16.92 -20.53
C SER A 381 10.01 17.02 -21.78
N GLY A 382 11.27 16.57 -21.73
CA GLY A 382 12.13 16.43 -22.91
C GLY A 382 11.70 15.24 -23.78
N GLY A 383 11.78 15.37 -25.11
CA GLY A 383 11.68 14.26 -26.06
C GLY A 383 10.37 14.14 -26.86
N THR A 384 10.51 14.22 -28.18
CA THR A 384 9.59 13.72 -29.22
C THR A 384 9.46 12.19 -29.12
N GLU A 385 8.26 11.66 -29.39
CA GLU A 385 8.01 10.21 -29.42
C GLU A 385 8.94 9.51 -30.42
N PHE A 386 9.87 8.68 -29.93
CA PHE A 386 10.44 7.66 -30.80
C PHE A 386 9.36 6.61 -31.07
N LYS A 387 8.78 6.67 -32.27
CA LYS A 387 8.10 5.52 -32.86
C LYS A 387 9.14 4.41 -33.01
N ARG A 388 9.00 3.34 -32.22
CA ARG A 388 9.59 2.04 -32.55
C ARG A 388 8.60 1.26 -33.39
#